data_AF-P41207-F1
#
_entry.id   AF-P41207-F1
#
_cell.length_a   1.000
_cell.length_b   1.000
_cell.length_c   1.000
_cell.angle_alpha   90.00
_cell.angle_beta   90.00
_cell.angle_gamma   90.00
#
_symmetry.space_group_name_H-M   'P 1'
#
loop_
_entity.id
_entity.type
_entity.pdbx_description
1 polymer ?
#
loop_
_entity_poly.entity_id
_entity_poly.type
_entity_poly.pdbx_seq_one_letter_code
_entity_poly.pdbx_strand_id
1 'polypeptide(L)' 'MVKIKIWSTNVKVLDDFVGKITDIVKKTGVRMDGPIPLPTKRMKIRTMKLPHGEGKKKYEKWEMR' A
#
# COMPACT_ATOMS: atom_id res chain seq x y z
N MET A 1 -0.58 -5.83 25.34
CA MET A 1 0.03 -5.00 24.28
C MET A 1 -0.70 -5.30 22.98
N VAL A 2 -1.31 -4.29 22.34
CA VAL A 2 -2.10 -4.46 21.11
C VAL A 2 -1.28 -3.96 19.93
N LYS A 3 -1.22 -4.76 18.85
CA LYS A 3 -0.52 -4.37 17.62
C LYS A 3 -1.52 -4.25 16.47
N ILE A 4 -1.60 -3.06 15.90
CA ILE A 4 -2.46 -2.77 14.75
C ILE A 4 -1.58 -2.78 13.50
N LYS A 5 -1.95 -3.61 12.52
CA LYS A 5 -1.34 -3.61 11.18
C LYS A 5 -2.39 -3.12 10.19
N ILE A 6 -2.02 -2.14 9.39
CA ILE A 6 -2.92 -1.52 8.40
C ILE A 6 -2.23 -1.62 7.04
N TRP A 7 -3.02 -1.89 6.00
CA TRP A 7 -2.58 -1.95 4.61
C TRP A 7 -3.62 -1.26 3.73
N SER A 8 -3.16 -0.64 2.64
CA SER A 8 -4.01 0.00 1.65
C SER A 8 -3.25 0.07 0.33
N THR A 9 -3.97 0.00 -0.79
CA THR A 9 -3.42 0.22 -2.13
C THR A 9 -3.21 1.71 -2.44
N ASN A 10 -3.89 2.59 -1.70
CA ASN A 10 -3.79 4.03 -1.86
C ASN A 10 -3.07 4.65 -0.64
N VAL A 11 -1.89 5.23 -0.91
CA VAL A 11 -1.04 5.86 0.10
C VAL A 11 -1.73 7.03 0.79
N LYS A 12 -2.51 7.85 0.07
CA LYS A 12 -3.18 9.03 0.65
C LYS A 12 -4.24 8.64 1.68
N VAL A 13 -5.00 7.60 1.38
CA VAL A 13 -6.04 7.07 2.28
C VAL A 13 -5.39 6.45 3.52
N LEU A 14 -4.27 5.77 3.35
CA LEU A 14 -3.53 5.19 4.47
C LEU A 14 -3.01 6.27 5.41
N ASP A 15 -2.43 7.33 4.87
CA ASP A 15 -1.85 8.42 5.65
C ASP A 15 -2.90 9.23 6.42
N ASP A 16 -4.03 9.55 5.76
CA ASP A 16 -5.18 10.19 6.41
C ASP A 16 -5.73 9.34 7.57
N PHE A 17 -5.86 8.03 7.36
CA PHE A 17 -6.35 7.11 8.39
C PHE A 17 -5.38 6.98 9.57
N VAL A 18 -4.07 6.87 9.30
CA VAL A 18 -3.04 6.85 10.35
C VAL A 18 -3.06 8.16 11.13
N GLY A 19 -3.16 9.31 10.45
CA GLY A 19 -3.30 10.62 11.10
C GLY A 19 -4.45 10.66 12.10
N LYS A 20 -5.65 10.25 11.65
CA LYS A 20 -6.86 10.16 12.51
C LYS A 20 -6.64 9.26 13.74
N ILE A 21 -6.02 8.09 13.57
CA ILE A 21 -5.71 7.20 14.70
C ILE A 21 -4.74 7.87 15.66
N THR A 22 -3.68 8.50 15.17
CA THR A 22 -2.70 9.16 16.04
C THR A 22 -3.32 10.31 16.84
N ASP A 23 -4.26 11.06 16.26
CA ASP A 23 -4.98 12.13 16.96
C ASP A 23 -5.90 11.59 18.06
N ILE A 24 -6.59 10.47 17.81
CA ILE A 24 -7.41 9.81 18.83
C ILE A 24 -6.52 9.33 19.98
N VAL A 25 -5.41 8.66 19.68
CA VAL A 25 -4.51 8.10 20.70
C VAL A 25 -3.89 9.21 21.57
N LYS A 26 -3.51 10.34 20.96
CA LYS A 26 -3.04 11.54 21.68
C LYS A 26 -4.12 12.10 22.62
N LYS A 27 -5.39 12.17 22.18
CA LYS A 27 -6.51 12.66 22.99
C LYS A 27 -6.82 11.75 24.18
N THR A 28 -6.74 10.43 24.01
CA THR A 28 -7.04 9.45 25.06
C THR A 28 -5.88 9.24 26.05
N GLY A 29 -4.68 9.73 25.73
CA GLY A 29 -3.50 9.59 26.61
C GLY A 29 -2.89 8.19 26.65
N VAL A 30 -3.18 7.35 25.65
CA VAL A 30 -2.63 5.98 25.57
C VAL A 30 -1.21 6.03 25.02
N ARG A 31 -0.29 5.24 25.60
CA ARG A 31 1.09 5.12 25.10
C ARG A 31 1.10 4.47 23.71
N MET A 32 1.71 5.13 22.74
CA MET A 32 1.82 4.66 21.36
C MET A 32 3.29 4.59 20.96
N ASP A 33 3.74 3.42 20.52
CA ASP A 33 4.96 3.33 19.72
C ASP A 33 4.59 3.75 18.30
N GLY A 34 5.34 4.72 17.75
CA GLY A 34 5.00 5.46 16.53
C GLY A 34 4.59 4.60 15.32
N PRO A 35 3.97 5.19 14.28
CA PRO A 35 3.64 4.43 13.08
C PRO A 35 4.92 3.95 12.40
N ILE A 36 5.19 2.65 12.45
CA ILE A 36 6.37 2.03 11.84
C ILE A 36 6.01 1.64 10.39
N PRO A 37 6.54 2.33 9.37
CA PRO A 37 6.27 1.97 7.98
C PRO A 37 6.97 0.66 7.64
N LEU A 38 6.18 -0.34 7.26
CA LEU A 38 6.70 -1.61 6.75
C LEU A 38 7.07 -1.47 5.25
N PRO A 39 7.98 -2.31 4.74
CA PRO A 39 8.32 -2.31 3.32
C PRO A 39 7.09 -2.49 2.42
N THR A 40 6.94 -1.65 1.40
CA THR A 40 5.85 -1.74 0.43
C THR A 40 6.01 -2.99 -0.44
N LYS A 41 5.04 -3.91 -0.36
CA LYS A 41 4.99 -5.06 -1.27
C LYS A 41 4.55 -4.59 -2.65
N ARG A 42 5.27 -5.01 -3.68
CA ARG A 42 4.99 -4.64 -5.08
C ARG A 42 4.59 -5.88 -5.83
N MET A 43 3.34 -5.97 -6.26
CA MET A 43 2.89 -7.03 -7.14
C MET A 43 3.15 -6.59 -8.59
N LYS A 44 4.13 -7.22 -9.23
CA LYS A 44 4.52 -6.92 -10.61
C LYS A 44 3.97 -7.98 -11.53
N ILE A 45 3.08 -7.61 -12.44
CA ILE A 45 2.50 -8.49 -13.45
C ILE A 45 2.96 -7.99 -14.82
N ARG A 46 3.53 -8.89 -15.62
CA ARG A 46 3.86 -8.60 -17.01
C ARG A 46 2.89 -9.37 -17.90
N THR A 47 2.15 -8.64 -18.73
CA THR A 47 1.22 -9.22 -19.70
C THR A 47 1.67 -8.88 -21.11
N MET A 48 1.36 -9.75 -22.06
CA MET A 48 1.56 -9.43 -23.48
C MET A 48 0.50 -8.42 -23.89
N LYS A 49 0.92 -7.35 -24.58
CA LYS A 49 -0.02 -6.32 -25.06
C LYS A 49 -0.93 -6.82 -26.17
N LEU A 50 -0.37 -7.68 -27.04
CA LEU A 50 -1.07 -8.21 -28.19
C LEU A 50 -1.95 -9.39 -27.77
N PRO A 51 -3.19 -9.50 -28.31
CA PRO A 51 -4.04 -10.66 -28.06
C PRO A 51 -3.64 -11.89 -28.92
N HIS A 52 -2.80 -11.69 -29.93
CA HIS A 52 -2.32 -12.73 -30.86
C HIS A 52 -0.78 -12.74 -30.93
N GLY A 53 -0.22 -13.79 -31.55
CA GLY A 53 1.23 -14.03 -31.57
C GLY A 53 2.03 -13.26 -32.64
N GLU A 54 1.36 -12.66 -33.62
CA GLU A 54 2.02 -11.96 -34.74
C GLU A 54 2.41 -10.51 -34.41
N GLY A 55 3.43 -10.01 -35.09
CA GLY A 55 3.97 -8.66 -34.89
C GLY A 55 5.04 -8.53 -33.81
N LYS A 56 5.45 -7.30 -33.51
CA LYS A 56 6.52 -7.02 -32.54
C LYS A 56 6.02 -7.27 -31.11
N LYS A 57 6.61 -8.26 -30.43
CA LYS A 57 6.29 -8.61 -29.03
C LYS A 57 6.53 -7.41 -28.10
N LYS A 58 5.43 -6.79 -27.64
CA LYS A 58 5.43 -5.73 -26.62
C LYS A 58 4.73 -6.25 -25.36
N TYR A 59 5.32 -5.97 -24.21
CA TYR A 59 4.80 -6.38 -22.90
C TYR A 59 4.42 -5.16 -22.08
N GLU A 60 3.25 -5.22 -21.45
CA GLU A 60 2.80 -4.23 -20.48
C GLU A 60 3.34 -4.57 -19.10
N LYS A 61 3.68 -3.54 -18.33
CA LYS A 61 4.15 -3.67 -16.96
C LYS A 61 3.09 -3.08 -16.04
N TRP A 62 2.41 -3.95 -15.30
CA TRP A 62 1.43 -3.60 -14.30
C TRP A 62 2.07 -3.73 -12.90
N GLU A 63 1.88 -2.71 -12.06
CA GLU A 63 2.35 -2.71 -10.67
C GLU A 63 1.20 -2.32 -9.75
N MET A 64 0.86 -3.20 -8.82
CA MET A 64 0.03 -2.88 -7.67
C MET A 64 0.94 -2.69 -6.45
N ARG A 65 0.63 -1.67 -5.64
CA ARG A 65 1.37 -1.26 -4.46
C ARG A 65 0.47 -1.31 -3.24
#